data_AF-A0AAX3E0Y9-F1
#
_entry.id   AF-A0AAX3E0Y9-F1
#
_cell.length_a   1.000
_cell.length_b   1.000
_cell.length_c   1.000
_cell.angle_alpha   90.00
_cell.angle_beta   90.00
_cell.angle_gamma   90.00
#
_symmetry.space_group_name_H-M   'P 1'
#
loop_
_entity.id
_entity.type
_entity.pdbx_description
1 polymer ?
#
loop_
_entity_poly.entity_id
_entity_poly.type
_entity_poly.pdbx_seq_one_letter_code
_entity_poly.pdbx_strand_id
1 'polypeptide(L)'
;MGQIASVEALAAQIRDGMMVAVPSDTSGVAMAATAAIIANRPRNLHLVCIPISGLQADMLIGEGLVGTVETSAISLGEAGGAPRFADGIRSSVFVMKDATCPAILAGLVAGQKGVPFMPIRGIIGSDILSARDDWKVIDNPYAPDDPIVVVPAIRPDVALFHAPEADRFGNVRIGRQTELAAMAYAAKTTLVTVERIVETSLLADENAAAGVLPALYVGAIAEAKNGAWPLSLAGEYNTDTAEVARYAKMARSAEGFAAYMQGFAQRFEAVA
;
A
#
# COMPACT_ATOMS: atom_id res chain seq x y z
N MET A 1 12.68 -16.36 7.57
CA MET A 1 11.38 -16.93 7.96
C MET A 1 10.58 -15.82 8.58
N GLY A 2 9.31 -15.66 8.20
CA GLY A 2 8.43 -14.62 8.73
C GLY A 2 8.27 -14.76 10.24
N GLN A 3 8.65 -13.73 10.99
CA GLN A 3 8.49 -13.72 12.44
C GLN A 3 7.03 -13.43 12.79
N ILE A 4 6.39 -14.32 13.55
CA ILE A 4 5.10 -14.00 14.17
C ILE A 4 5.36 -12.98 15.30
N ALA A 5 4.70 -11.83 15.22
CA ALA A 5 4.90 -10.68 16.10
C ALA A 5 3.56 -10.06 16.51
N SER A 6 3.58 -9.11 17.45
CA SER A 6 2.43 -8.24 17.70
C SER A 6 2.31 -7.18 16.61
N VAL A 7 1.14 -6.55 16.49
CA VAL A 7 0.91 -5.46 15.53
C VAL A 7 1.85 -4.29 15.78
N GLU A 8 2.14 -3.98 17.05
CA GLU A 8 3.05 -2.90 17.46
C GLU A 8 4.49 -3.22 17.06
N ALA A 9 4.94 -4.45 17.30
CA ALA A 9 6.28 -4.89 16.93
C ALA A 9 6.48 -4.96 15.40
N LEU A 10 5.43 -5.31 14.66
CA LEU A 10 5.41 -5.23 13.20
C LEU A 10 5.49 -3.77 12.73
N ALA A 11 4.63 -2.89 13.26
CA ALA A 11 4.59 -1.47 12.91
C ALA A 11 5.90 -0.73 13.24
N ALA A 12 6.59 -1.10 14.33
CA ALA A 12 7.87 -0.51 14.72
C ALA A 12 9.02 -0.78 13.73
N GLN A 13 8.84 -1.70 12.79
CA GLN A 13 9.83 -1.94 11.72
C GLN A 13 9.79 -0.86 10.62
N ILE A 14 8.70 -0.10 10.52
CA ILE A 14 8.59 1.04 9.60
C ILE A 14 9.20 2.25 10.27
N ARG A 15 10.27 2.77 9.66
CA ARG A 15 11.13 3.83 10.21
C ARG A 15 11.16 5.04 9.29
N ASP A 16 11.71 6.12 9.82
CA ASP A 16 11.88 7.37 9.10
C ASP A 16 12.56 7.17 7.73
N GLY A 17 12.05 7.86 6.71
CA GLY A 17 12.62 7.85 5.36
C GLY A 17 12.37 6.58 4.54
N MET A 18 11.70 5.56 5.09
CA MET A 18 11.43 4.33 4.35
C MET A 18 10.45 4.54 3.19
N MET A 19 10.70 3.83 2.09
CA MET A 19 9.74 3.65 1.02
C MET A 19 8.78 2.51 1.38
N VAL A 20 7.50 2.84 1.57
CA VAL A 20 6.46 1.89 1.99
C VAL A 20 5.44 1.72 0.87
N ALA A 21 5.34 0.51 0.33
CA ALA A 21 4.30 0.15 -0.63
C ALA A 21 3.01 -0.22 0.11
N VAL A 22 1.91 0.40 -0.31
CA VAL A 22 0.58 0.22 0.28
C VAL A 22 -0.47 -0.09 -0.80
N PRO A 23 -1.41 -1.02 -0.55
CA PRO A 23 -2.40 -1.43 -1.54
C PRO A 23 -3.55 -0.43 -1.67
N SER A 24 -4.39 -0.65 -2.69
CA SER A 24 -5.71 -0.02 -2.79
C SER A 24 -6.69 -0.56 -1.74
N ASP A 25 -7.70 0.23 -1.40
CA ASP A 25 -8.67 -0.05 -0.34
C ASP A 25 -9.41 -1.42 -0.46
N THR A 26 -9.48 -1.99 -1.67
CA THR A 26 -10.12 -3.30 -1.91
C THR A 26 -9.18 -4.49 -1.91
N SER A 27 -7.87 -4.27 -1.75
CA SER A 27 -6.82 -5.28 -1.95
C SER A 27 -6.19 -5.75 -0.64
N GLY A 28 -6.82 -5.48 0.51
CA GLY A 28 -6.32 -5.88 1.82
C GLY A 28 -5.38 -4.85 2.44
N VAL A 29 -5.95 -3.74 2.90
CA VAL A 29 -5.20 -2.67 3.58
C VAL A 29 -5.01 -3.03 5.07
N ALA A 30 -3.79 -2.87 5.59
CA ALA A 30 -3.48 -3.13 7.00
C ALA A 30 -3.83 -1.92 7.90
N MET A 31 -5.11 -1.66 8.12
CA MET A 31 -5.57 -0.52 8.91
C MET A 31 -5.19 -0.64 10.40
N ALA A 32 -5.22 -1.84 10.97
CA ALA A 32 -4.74 -2.08 12.35
C ALA A 32 -3.25 -1.75 12.50
N ALA A 33 -2.41 -2.19 11.56
CA ALA A 33 -1.00 -1.81 11.53
C ALA A 33 -0.82 -0.31 11.27
N THR A 34 -1.69 0.30 10.44
CA THR A 34 -1.69 1.74 10.16
C THR A 34 -1.92 2.55 11.43
N ALA A 35 -2.87 2.14 12.28
CA ALA A 35 -3.09 2.78 13.59
C ALA A 35 -1.82 2.73 14.47
N ALA A 36 -1.15 1.58 14.52
CA ALA A 36 0.10 1.41 15.25
C ALA A 36 1.26 2.24 14.64
N ILE A 37 1.36 2.33 13.31
CA ILE A 37 2.34 3.19 12.62
C ILE A 37 2.11 4.65 12.98
N ILE A 38 0.85 5.10 12.98
CA ILE A 38 0.50 6.48 13.36
C ILE A 38 0.92 6.76 14.81
N ALA A 39 0.72 5.82 15.73
CA ALA A 39 1.18 5.93 17.12
C ALA A 39 2.71 6.02 17.23
N ASN A 40 3.46 5.30 16.39
CA ASN A 40 4.92 5.31 16.36
C ASN A 40 5.52 6.58 15.71
N ARG A 41 4.71 7.34 14.95
CA ARG A 41 5.06 8.63 14.34
C ARG A 41 6.35 8.64 13.50
N PRO A 42 6.59 7.66 12.59
CA PRO A 42 7.72 7.75 11.67
C PRO A 42 7.59 8.99 10.77
N ARG A 43 8.73 9.54 10.34
CA ARG A 43 8.78 10.80 9.61
C ARG A 43 9.29 10.60 8.19
N ASN A 44 8.83 11.46 7.29
CA ASN A 44 9.35 11.52 5.92
C ASN A 44 9.22 10.19 5.15
N LEU A 45 8.11 9.47 5.33
CA LEU A 45 7.85 8.25 4.56
C LEU A 45 7.69 8.57 3.06
N HIS A 46 8.19 7.69 2.21
CA HIS A 46 7.85 7.67 0.78
C HIS A 46 6.76 6.62 0.57
N LEU A 47 5.52 7.06 0.45
CA LEU A 47 4.40 6.16 0.17
C LEU A 47 4.31 5.88 -1.33
N VAL A 48 4.38 4.61 -1.70
CA VAL A 48 4.09 4.14 -3.05
C VAL A 48 2.74 3.42 -3.02
N CYS A 49 1.72 3.99 -3.63
CA CYS A 49 0.39 3.40 -3.67
C CYS A 49 0.28 2.44 -4.86
N ILE A 50 -0.24 1.24 -4.64
CA ILE A 50 -0.22 0.18 -5.66
C ILE A 50 -1.64 -0.11 -6.21
N PRO A 51 -1.95 0.39 -7.42
CA PRO A 51 -1.42 1.62 -8.03
C PRO A 51 -2.08 2.90 -7.47
N ILE A 52 -3.18 2.74 -6.73
CA ILE A 52 -3.92 3.79 -6.03
C ILE A 52 -3.98 3.44 -4.55
N SER A 53 -4.38 4.40 -3.71
CA SER A 53 -4.75 4.13 -2.33
C SER A 53 -5.98 4.96 -1.95
N GLY A 54 -6.41 4.88 -0.71
CA GLY A 54 -7.54 5.63 -0.20
C GLY A 54 -7.34 6.00 1.25
N LEU A 55 -8.12 5.37 2.12
CA LEU A 55 -8.21 5.77 3.53
C LEU A 55 -6.84 5.75 4.24
N GLN A 56 -6.05 4.69 4.04
CA GLN A 56 -4.74 4.55 4.69
C GLN A 56 -3.80 5.70 4.32
N ALA A 57 -3.65 5.99 3.03
CA ALA A 57 -2.76 7.04 2.57
C ALA A 57 -3.25 8.43 3.02
N ASP A 58 -4.55 8.70 2.96
CA ASP A 58 -5.13 9.97 3.41
C ASP A 58 -4.86 10.21 4.92
N MET A 59 -4.99 9.17 5.76
CA MET A 59 -4.67 9.26 7.18
C MET A 59 -3.19 9.53 7.44
N LEU A 60 -2.28 8.78 6.80
CA LEU A 60 -0.84 8.95 6.98
C LEU A 60 -0.36 10.34 6.54
N ILE A 61 -0.95 10.88 5.46
CA ILE A 61 -0.70 12.25 4.99
C ILE A 61 -1.24 13.27 5.99
N GLY A 62 -2.48 13.11 6.45
CA GLY A 62 -3.12 14.01 7.41
C GLY A 62 -2.38 14.10 8.75
N GLU A 63 -1.77 13.00 9.18
CA GLU A 63 -0.93 12.92 10.37
C GLU A 63 0.47 13.55 10.17
N GLY A 64 0.84 13.91 8.94
CA GLY A 64 2.13 14.54 8.62
C GLY A 64 3.31 13.58 8.67
N LEU A 65 3.08 12.29 8.36
CA LEU A 65 4.11 11.24 8.41
C LEU A 65 4.82 11.06 7.05
N VAL A 66 4.25 11.63 5.98
CA VAL A 66 4.64 11.37 4.59
C VAL A 66 5.42 12.54 4.02
N GLY A 67 6.58 12.27 3.44
CA GLY A 67 7.39 13.25 2.72
C GLY A 67 7.32 13.13 1.20
N THR A 68 6.95 11.97 0.67
CA THR A 68 6.75 11.75 -0.77
C THR A 68 5.59 10.80 -1.01
N VAL A 69 4.75 11.10 -1.99
CA VAL A 69 3.65 10.24 -2.45
C VAL A 69 3.88 9.92 -3.92
N GLU A 70 3.94 8.64 -4.27
CA GLU A 70 4.00 8.15 -5.64
C GLU A 70 2.76 7.27 -5.90
N THR A 71 1.83 7.77 -6.72
CA THR A 71 0.51 7.17 -6.94
C THR A 71 -0.13 7.70 -8.22
N SER A 72 -1.16 7.04 -8.72
CA SER A 72 -2.05 7.58 -9.75
C SER A 72 -3.31 8.25 -9.22
N ALA A 73 -3.77 7.87 -8.02
CA ALA A 73 -4.91 8.50 -7.37
C ALA A 73 -4.97 8.15 -5.88
N ILE A 74 -5.57 9.05 -5.10
CA ILE A 74 -6.05 8.75 -3.74
C ILE A 74 -7.51 9.17 -3.64
N SER A 75 -8.41 8.22 -3.34
CA SER A 75 -9.84 8.48 -3.18
C SER A 75 -10.44 7.60 -2.09
N LEU A 76 -11.56 8.04 -1.51
CA LEU A 76 -12.30 7.29 -0.49
C LEU A 76 -13.48 6.52 -1.10
N GLY A 77 -13.34 6.12 -2.37
CA GLY A 77 -14.40 5.47 -3.15
C GLY A 77 -15.68 6.31 -3.19
N GLU A 78 -16.81 5.68 -2.84
CA GLU A 78 -18.14 6.31 -2.83
C GLU A 78 -18.26 7.47 -1.81
N ALA A 79 -17.36 7.55 -0.82
CA ALA A 79 -17.34 8.68 0.13
C ALA A 79 -16.71 9.96 -0.47
N GLY A 80 -16.14 9.87 -1.67
CA GLY A 80 -15.62 10.99 -2.45
C GLY A 80 -14.09 11.09 -2.46
N GLY A 81 -13.59 12.31 -2.70
CA GLY A 81 -12.14 12.58 -2.70
C GLY A 81 -11.51 12.46 -1.31
N ALA A 82 -10.18 12.32 -1.29
CA ALA A 82 -9.35 12.21 -0.09
C ALA A 82 -8.98 13.60 0.44
N PRO A 83 -9.61 14.08 1.56
CA PRO A 83 -9.49 15.48 1.95
C PRO A 83 -8.10 15.90 2.42
N ARG A 84 -7.37 15.01 3.12
CA ARG A 84 -6.02 15.29 3.63
C ARG A 84 -4.98 15.25 2.51
N PHE A 85 -5.13 14.34 1.56
CA PHE A 85 -4.34 14.33 0.32
C PHE A 85 -4.54 15.64 -0.47
N ALA A 86 -5.78 16.03 -0.72
CA ALA A 86 -6.08 17.27 -1.45
C ALA A 86 -5.54 18.53 -0.74
N ASP A 87 -5.62 18.55 0.59
CA ASP A 87 -5.04 19.62 1.41
C ASP A 87 -3.51 19.62 1.35
N GLY A 88 -2.89 18.45 1.41
CA GLY A 88 -1.44 18.28 1.33
C GLY A 88 -0.86 18.69 -0.03
N ILE A 89 -1.57 18.42 -1.14
CA ILE A 89 -1.21 18.93 -2.47
C ILE A 89 -1.22 20.47 -2.48
N ARG A 90 -2.30 21.10 -1.99
CA ARG A 90 -2.42 22.57 -1.98
C ARG A 90 -1.38 23.25 -1.09
N SER A 91 -1.01 22.62 0.02
CA SER A 91 -0.07 23.15 1.00
C SER A 91 1.38 22.70 0.76
N SER A 92 1.63 21.85 -0.23
CA SER A 92 2.97 21.34 -0.57
C SER A 92 3.71 20.69 0.60
N VAL A 93 2.99 19.95 1.46
CA VAL A 93 3.58 19.29 2.64
C VAL A 93 4.31 17.98 2.32
N PHE A 94 4.16 17.47 1.11
CA PHE A 94 4.89 16.32 0.57
C PHE A 94 5.23 16.55 -0.91
N VAL A 95 6.22 15.81 -1.41
CA VAL A 95 6.55 15.75 -2.84
C VAL A 95 5.62 14.77 -3.55
N MET A 96 4.89 15.24 -4.55
CA MET A 96 4.03 14.39 -5.38
C MET A 96 4.82 13.86 -6.59
N LYS A 97 4.92 12.55 -6.73
CA LYS A 97 5.40 11.86 -7.93
C LYS A 97 4.21 11.25 -8.66
N ASP A 98 3.60 12.05 -9.53
CA ASP A 98 2.41 11.62 -10.28
C ASP A 98 2.74 10.45 -11.22
N ALA A 99 1.87 9.44 -11.28
CA ALA A 99 2.07 8.26 -12.11
C ALA A 99 0.76 7.78 -12.72
N THR A 100 0.81 7.04 -13.82
CA THR A 100 -0.37 6.26 -14.26
C THR A 100 -0.36 4.89 -13.57
N CYS A 101 -1.52 4.24 -13.44
CA CYS A 101 -1.57 2.90 -12.83
C CYS A 101 -0.59 1.90 -13.48
N PRO A 102 -0.48 1.86 -14.83
CA PRO A 102 0.48 0.97 -15.47
C PRO A 102 1.94 1.36 -15.24
N ALA A 103 2.26 2.64 -15.01
CA ALA A 103 3.62 3.10 -14.72
C ALA A 103 4.12 2.60 -13.36
N ILE A 104 3.28 2.68 -12.32
CA ILE A 104 3.59 2.13 -10.99
C ILE A 104 3.86 0.62 -11.09
N LEU A 105 2.98 -0.11 -11.76
CA LEU A 105 3.14 -1.56 -11.93
C LEU A 105 4.40 -1.90 -12.74
N ALA A 106 4.71 -1.15 -13.80
CA ALA A 106 5.93 -1.32 -14.57
C ALA A 106 7.19 -1.10 -13.70
N GLY A 107 7.18 -0.07 -12.85
CA GLY A 107 8.25 0.19 -11.88
C GLY A 107 8.42 -0.95 -10.87
N LEU A 108 7.33 -1.51 -10.32
CA LEU A 108 7.39 -2.68 -9.45
C LEU A 108 7.92 -3.92 -10.17
N VAL A 109 7.45 -4.18 -11.40
CA VAL A 109 7.93 -5.31 -12.21
C VAL A 109 9.44 -5.17 -12.48
N ALA A 110 9.92 -3.95 -12.75
CA ALA A 110 11.36 -3.68 -12.87
C ALA A 110 12.11 -4.02 -11.58
N GLY A 111 11.56 -3.59 -10.42
CA GLY A 111 12.07 -3.90 -9.09
C GLY A 111 12.18 -5.40 -8.83
N GLN A 112 11.07 -6.13 -9.01
CA GLN A 112 10.96 -7.58 -8.87
C GLN A 112 11.98 -8.32 -9.75
N LYS A 113 12.18 -7.88 -11.00
CA LYS A 113 13.07 -8.55 -11.95
C LYS A 113 14.53 -8.19 -11.77
N GLY A 114 14.86 -7.25 -10.86
CA GLY A 114 16.21 -6.77 -10.65
C GLY A 114 16.76 -5.94 -11.82
N VAL A 115 15.90 -5.48 -12.73
CA VAL A 115 16.29 -4.63 -13.86
C VAL A 115 16.21 -3.15 -13.48
N PRO A 116 16.97 -2.25 -14.13
CA PRO A 116 16.98 -0.84 -13.76
C PRO A 116 15.69 -0.08 -14.11
N PHE A 117 14.96 -0.54 -15.14
CA PHE A 117 13.75 0.12 -15.62
C PHE A 117 12.84 -0.88 -16.38
N MET A 118 11.59 -0.49 -16.61
CA MET A 118 10.70 -1.16 -17.56
C MET A 118 10.18 -0.18 -18.61
N PRO A 119 10.04 -0.60 -19.87
CA PRO A 119 9.48 0.23 -20.93
C PRO A 119 7.94 0.28 -20.84
N ILE A 120 7.36 1.45 -21.15
CA ILE A 120 5.91 1.68 -21.20
C ILE A 120 5.57 2.74 -22.25
N ARG A 121 4.80 2.36 -23.28
CA ARG A 121 4.49 3.26 -24.41
C ARG A 121 3.36 4.25 -24.11
N GLY A 122 2.33 3.81 -23.39
CA GLY A 122 1.06 4.54 -23.22
C GLY A 122 1.13 5.86 -22.43
N ILE A 123 2.32 6.26 -21.99
CA ILE A 123 2.55 7.53 -21.28
C ILE A 123 2.84 8.68 -22.28
N ILE A 124 3.35 8.36 -23.48
CA ILE A 124 3.69 9.36 -24.50
C ILE A 124 2.44 10.16 -24.89
N GLY A 125 2.57 11.49 -24.89
CA GLY A 125 1.48 12.42 -25.18
C GLY A 125 0.72 12.92 -23.94
N SER A 126 1.06 12.45 -22.75
CA SER A 126 0.54 12.98 -21.48
C SER A 126 1.48 14.01 -20.86
N ASP A 127 0.91 15.02 -20.19
CA ASP A 127 1.65 16.02 -19.42
C ASP A 127 2.48 15.42 -18.27
N ILE A 128 2.15 14.21 -17.83
CA ILE A 128 2.87 13.52 -16.74
C ILE A 128 4.36 13.36 -17.04
N LEU A 129 4.76 13.24 -18.32
CA LEU A 129 6.17 13.17 -18.70
C LEU A 129 6.93 14.45 -18.36
N SER A 130 6.27 15.60 -18.47
CA SER A 130 6.88 16.88 -18.10
C SER A 130 6.99 17.06 -16.59
N ALA A 131 6.15 16.36 -15.82
CA ALA A 131 6.15 16.38 -14.36
C ALA A 131 7.07 15.32 -13.72
N ARG A 132 7.66 14.42 -14.52
CA ARG A 132 8.48 13.29 -14.08
C ARG A 132 9.90 13.37 -14.65
N ASP A 133 10.77 14.08 -13.93
CA ASP A 133 12.18 14.24 -14.29
C ASP A 133 13.01 12.95 -14.18
N ASP A 134 12.49 11.94 -13.46
CA ASP A 134 13.07 10.61 -13.31
C ASP A 134 12.70 9.64 -14.45
N TRP A 135 11.80 10.03 -15.37
CA TRP A 135 11.43 9.23 -16.54
C TRP A 135 12.19 9.68 -17.78
N LYS A 136 12.45 8.74 -18.69
CA LYS A 136 13.17 9.02 -19.94
C LYS A 136 12.42 8.46 -21.13
N VAL A 137 12.45 9.19 -22.24
CA VAL A 137 12.07 8.68 -23.55
C VAL A 137 13.35 8.22 -24.25
N ILE A 138 13.34 6.99 -24.75
CA ILE A 138 14.44 6.41 -25.53
C ILE A 138 13.91 5.88 -26.86
N ASP A 139 14.82 5.67 -27.82
CA ASP A 139 14.47 5.01 -29.08
C ASP A 139 14.29 3.50 -28.87
N ASN A 140 13.28 2.92 -29.51
CA ASN A 140 13.11 1.47 -29.54
C ASN A 140 14.20 0.84 -30.42
N PRO A 141 15.05 -0.06 -29.90
CA PRO A 141 16.12 -0.66 -30.69
C PRO A 141 15.65 -1.62 -31.79
N TYR A 142 14.37 -1.99 -31.80
CA TYR A 142 13.80 -2.96 -32.75
C TYR A 142 13.01 -2.31 -33.90
N ALA A 143 12.67 -1.02 -33.81
CA ALA A 143 11.90 -0.32 -34.84
C ALA A 143 12.29 1.17 -34.89
N PRO A 144 12.53 1.74 -36.10
CA PRO A 144 12.75 3.17 -36.26
C PRO A 144 11.49 3.97 -35.93
N ASP A 145 11.66 5.23 -35.53
CA ASP A 145 10.59 6.19 -35.26
C ASP A 145 9.56 5.71 -34.22
N ASP A 146 9.97 4.82 -33.31
CA ASP A 146 9.09 4.17 -32.34
C ASP A 146 9.49 4.44 -30.89
N PRO A 147 9.52 5.71 -30.43
CA PRO A 147 10.02 6.07 -29.10
C PRO A 147 9.23 5.39 -27.98
N ILE A 148 9.88 5.12 -26.86
CA ILE A 148 9.28 4.46 -25.70
C ILE A 148 9.74 5.10 -24.40
N VAL A 149 8.82 5.26 -23.44
CA VAL A 149 9.18 5.74 -22.10
C VAL A 149 9.76 4.57 -21.32
N VAL A 150 10.80 4.83 -20.55
CA VAL A 150 11.32 3.90 -19.55
C VAL A 150 11.12 4.49 -18.16
N VAL A 151 10.50 3.71 -17.28
CA VAL A 151 10.26 4.09 -15.88
C VAL A 151 11.23 3.35 -14.98
N PRO A 152 11.85 4.02 -13.99
CA PRO A 152 12.83 3.41 -13.10
C PRO A 152 12.19 2.34 -12.21
N ALA A 153 13.02 1.42 -11.74
CA ALA A 153 12.58 0.40 -10.80
C ALA A 153 12.14 1.00 -9.45
N ILE A 154 10.95 0.58 -9.01
CA ILE A 154 10.43 0.87 -7.67
C ILE A 154 10.79 -0.32 -6.78
N ARG A 155 11.57 -0.06 -5.72
CA ARG A 155 12.06 -1.07 -4.77
C ARG A 155 11.73 -0.64 -3.34
N PRO A 156 10.51 -0.90 -2.86
CA PRO A 156 10.09 -0.51 -1.52
C PRO A 156 11.01 -1.10 -0.45
N ASP A 157 11.23 -0.38 0.64
CA ASP A 157 11.83 -0.97 1.84
C ASP A 157 10.88 -1.97 2.47
N VAL A 158 9.59 -1.62 2.50
CA VAL A 158 8.52 -2.43 3.08
C VAL A 158 7.31 -2.49 2.15
N ALA A 159 6.77 -3.68 1.91
CA ALA A 159 5.39 -3.84 1.48
C ALA A 159 4.50 -4.13 2.70
N LEU A 160 3.41 -3.37 2.87
CA LEU A 160 2.50 -3.48 4.01
C LEU A 160 1.08 -3.77 3.53
N PHE A 161 0.53 -4.92 3.90
CA PHE A 161 -0.85 -5.28 3.56
C PHE A 161 -1.48 -6.22 4.59
N HIS A 162 -2.78 -6.43 4.45
CA HIS A 162 -3.59 -7.32 5.26
C HIS A 162 -4.12 -8.47 4.42
N ALA A 163 -4.19 -9.68 5.00
CA ALA A 163 -4.63 -10.87 4.30
C ALA A 163 -5.53 -11.75 5.19
N PRO A 164 -6.36 -12.64 4.61
CA PRO A 164 -7.22 -13.52 5.39
C PRO A 164 -6.47 -14.43 6.37
N GLU A 165 -5.39 -15.08 5.93
CA GLU A 165 -4.70 -16.04 6.78
C GLU A 165 -3.22 -16.18 6.43
N ALA A 166 -2.45 -16.58 7.44
CA ALA A 166 -1.10 -17.09 7.28
C ALA A 166 -0.97 -18.46 7.95
N ASP A 167 -0.03 -19.30 7.50
CA ASP A 167 0.34 -20.50 8.24
C ASP A 167 1.51 -20.27 9.21
N ARG A 168 1.77 -21.25 10.08
CA ARG A 168 2.93 -21.29 10.98
C ARG A 168 4.28 -21.30 10.26
N PHE A 169 4.32 -21.58 8.97
CA PHE A 169 5.53 -21.59 8.17
C PHE A 169 5.85 -20.21 7.57
N GLY A 170 4.96 -19.24 7.75
CA GLY A 170 5.11 -17.86 7.30
C GLY A 170 4.57 -17.61 5.90
N ASN A 171 3.85 -18.57 5.31
CA ASN A 171 3.16 -18.35 4.04
C ASN A 171 1.87 -17.57 4.28
N VAL A 172 1.46 -16.76 3.31
CA VAL A 172 0.29 -15.87 3.42
C VAL A 172 -0.67 -16.12 2.27
N ARG A 173 -1.96 -16.28 2.54
CA ARG A 173 -2.98 -16.39 1.49
C ARG A 173 -3.33 -15.00 0.95
N ILE A 174 -2.91 -14.70 -0.27
CA ILE A 174 -3.24 -13.44 -0.97
C ILE A 174 -4.28 -13.65 -2.08
N GLY A 175 -4.74 -14.88 -2.32
CA GLY A 175 -5.83 -15.19 -3.23
C GLY A 175 -5.59 -14.68 -4.66
N ARG A 176 -6.49 -13.82 -5.15
CA ARG A 176 -6.49 -13.28 -6.52
C ARG A 176 -5.81 -11.92 -6.62
N GLN A 177 -5.35 -11.37 -5.51
CA GLN A 177 -4.78 -10.04 -5.40
C GLN A 177 -3.32 -10.05 -5.87
N THR A 178 -3.12 -10.19 -7.19
CA THR A 178 -1.79 -10.30 -7.81
C THR A 178 -0.89 -9.09 -7.57
N GLU A 179 -1.47 -7.92 -7.31
CA GLU A 179 -0.79 -6.70 -6.92
C GLU A 179 -0.07 -6.81 -5.57
N LEU A 180 -0.60 -7.62 -4.63
CA LEU A 180 0.06 -7.91 -3.36
C LEU A 180 1.34 -8.72 -3.58
N ALA A 181 1.30 -9.69 -4.52
CA ALA A 181 2.50 -10.42 -4.92
C ALA A 181 3.51 -9.47 -5.58
N ALA A 182 3.07 -8.59 -6.47
CA ALA A 182 3.95 -7.65 -7.16
C ALA A 182 4.68 -6.70 -6.19
N MET A 183 3.98 -6.16 -5.17
CA MET A 183 4.63 -5.34 -4.15
C MET A 183 5.60 -6.17 -3.28
N ALA A 184 5.21 -7.38 -2.88
CA ALA A 184 6.03 -8.24 -2.02
C ALA A 184 7.31 -8.69 -2.74
N TYR A 185 7.23 -8.96 -4.04
CA TYR A 185 8.39 -9.37 -4.85
C TYR A 185 9.35 -8.22 -5.14
N ALA A 186 8.86 -6.98 -5.16
CA ALA A 186 9.69 -5.80 -5.40
C ALA A 186 10.30 -5.23 -4.09
N ALA A 187 9.66 -5.46 -2.95
CA ALA A 187 10.10 -4.93 -1.66
C ALA A 187 11.28 -5.71 -1.06
N LYS A 188 12.06 -5.05 -0.20
CA LYS A 188 13.12 -5.71 0.58
C LYS A 188 12.55 -6.67 1.61
N THR A 189 11.39 -6.36 2.17
CA THR A 189 10.65 -7.22 3.10
C THR A 189 9.15 -6.91 3.03
N THR A 190 8.32 -7.90 3.36
CA THR A 190 6.87 -7.73 3.49
C THR A 190 6.44 -7.88 4.94
N LEU A 191 5.65 -6.92 5.42
CA LEU A 191 4.99 -6.95 6.72
C LEU A 191 3.50 -7.18 6.50
N VAL A 192 2.95 -8.23 7.11
CA VAL A 192 1.57 -8.65 6.86
C VAL A 192 0.79 -8.73 8.17
N THR A 193 -0.37 -8.09 8.24
CA THR A 193 -1.36 -8.46 9.26
C THR A 193 -2.33 -9.49 8.70
N VAL A 194 -2.82 -10.41 9.53
CA VAL A 194 -3.79 -11.44 9.10
C VAL A 194 -4.97 -11.59 10.04
N GLU A 195 -6.11 -12.05 9.55
CA GLU A 195 -7.27 -12.34 10.42
C GLU A 195 -7.02 -13.54 11.35
N ARG A 196 -6.18 -14.49 10.91
CA ARG A 196 -5.86 -15.70 11.66
C ARG A 196 -4.56 -16.35 11.23
N ILE A 197 -3.92 -17.05 12.16
CA ILE A 197 -2.80 -17.95 11.88
C ILE A 197 -3.28 -19.41 11.95
N VAL A 198 -3.11 -20.16 10.86
CA VAL A 198 -3.53 -21.56 10.75
C VAL A 198 -2.38 -22.54 10.98
N GLU A 199 -2.69 -23.71 11.55
CA GLU A 199 -1.70 -24.78 11.79
C GLU A 199 -1.39 -25.58 10.52
N THR A 200 -2.37 -25.71 9.62
CA THR A 200 -2.20 -26.41 8.34
C THR A 200 -1.36 -25.57 7.40
N SER A 201 -0.36 -26.19 6.76
CA SER A 201 0.43 -25.53 5.71
C SER A 201 -0.49 -25.09 4.57
N LEU A 202 -0.40 -23.82 4.16
CA LEU A 202 -1.12 -23.31 2.98
C LEU A 202 -0.59 -23.94 1.68
N LEU A 203 0.56 -24.60 1.75
CA LEU A 203 1.19 -25.32 0.63
C LEU A 203 0.97 -26.84 0.72
N ALA A 204 0.05 -27.32 1.56
CA ALA A 204 -0.19 -28.74 1.76
C ALA A 204 -0.74 -29.45 0.51
N ASP A 205 -1.51 -28.76 -0.33
CA ASP A 205 -2.00 -29.25 -1.62
C ASP A 205 -2.08 -28.13 -2.67
N GLU A 206 -2.09 -28.51 -3.95
CA GLU A 206 -2.02 -27.59 -5.09
C GLU A 206 -3.18 -26.59 -5.17
N ASN A 207 -4.38 -26.99 -4.74
CA ASN A 207 -5.53 -26.08 -4.78
C ASN A 207 -5.41 -25.03 -3.68
N ALA A 208 -4.94 -25.42 -2.49
CA ALA A 208 -4.68 -24.50 -1.40
C ALA A 208 -3.50 -23.56 -1.67
N ALA A 209 -2.47 -24.05 -2.37
CA ALA A 209 -1.27 -23.31 -2.73
C ALA A 209 -1.53 -22.19 -3.76
N ALA A 210 -2.61 -22.29 -4.53
CA ALA A 210 -3.01 -21.26 -5.47
C ALA A 210 -3.28 -19.92 -4.74
N GLY A 211 -2.53 -18.88 -5.09
CA GLY A 211 -2.67 -17.57 -4.46
C GLY A 211 -2.01 -17.46 -3.08
N VAL A 212 -1.01 -18.30 -2.80
CA VAL A 212 -0.17 -18.18 -1.60
C VAL A 212 1.10 -17.39 -1.92
N LEU A 213 1.36 -16.35 -1.14
CA LEU A 213 2.65 -15.68 -1.09
C LEU A 213 3.60 -16.51 -0.21
N PRO A 214 4.73 -17.01 -0.76
CA PRO A 214 5.66 -17.82 0.01
C PRO A 214 6.36 -17.04 1.12
N ALA A 215 6.67 -17.73 2.22
CA ALA A 215 7.38 -17.18 3.37
C ALA A 215 8.74 -16.54 3.07
N LEU A 216 9.32 -16.81 1.89
CA LEU A 216 10.55 -16.17 1.42
C LEU A 216 10.44 -14.65 1.31
N TYR A 217 9.25 -14.12 0.98
CA TYR A 217 9.02 -12.69 0.80
C TYR A 217 8.49 -12.01 2.07
N VAL A 218 8.18 -12.78 3.12
CA VAL A 218 7.49 -12.29 4.32
C VAL A 218 8.47 -12.18 5.47
N GLY A 219 8.66 -10.96 5.97
CA GLY A 219 9.54 -10.66 7.10
C GLY A 219 8.86 -10.80 8.45
N ALA A 220 7.63 -10.30 8.58
CA ALA A 220 6.86 -10.43 9.81
C ALA A 220 5.36 -10.56 9.55
N ILE A 221 4.69 -11.30 10.43
CA ILE A 221 3.25 -11.55 10.41
C ILE A 221 2.68 -11.20 11.77
N ALA A 222 1.55 -10.49 11.82
CA ALA A 222 0.82 -10.24 13.06
C ALA A 222 -0.65 -10.59 12.89
N GLU A 223 -1.22 -11.32 13.84
CA GLU A 223 -2.67 -11.56 13.87
C GLU A 223 -3.38 -10.27 14.31
N ALA A 224 -4.32 -9.81 13.51
CA ALA A 224 -5.14 -8.64 13.75
C ALA A 224 -6.55 -8.90 13.18
N LYS A 225 -7.43 -9.40 14.05
CA LYS A 225 -8.83 -9.66 13.70
C LYS A 225 -9.54 -8.35 13.34
N ASN A 226 -10.31 -8.37 12.26
CA ASN A 226 -10.87 -7.19 11.59
C ASN A 226 -9.80 -6.14 11.23
N GLY A 227 -8.61 -6.61 10.83
CA GLY A 227 -7.42 -5.78 10.68
C GLY A 227 -7.47 -4.80 9.50
N ALA A 228 -8.38 -5.01 8.55
CA ALA A 228 -8.65 -4.08 7.46
C ALA A 228 -9.78 -3.09 7.74
N TRP A 229 -10.57 -3.28 8.80
CA TRP A 229 -11.67 -2.36 9.15
C TRP A 229 -11.15 -0.91 9.23
N PRO A 230 -11.87 0.10 8.70
CA PRO A 230 -13.23 0.03 8.14
C PRO A 230 -13.34 -0.39 6.67
N LEU A 231 -12.23 -0.77 6.05
CA LEU A 231 -12.21 -1.24 4.66
C LEU A 231 -12.60 -2.72 4.58
N SER A 232 -13.00 -3.15 3.39
CA SER A 232 -13.33 -4.56 3.12
C SER A 232 -12.09 -5.44 3.12
N LEU A 233 -12.28 -6.72 3.44
CA LEU A 233 -11.34 -7.79 3.14
C LEU A 233 -12.06 -8.86 2.31
N ALA A 234 -11.59 -9.07 1.09
CA ALA A 234 -12.26 -9.94 0.13
C ALA A 234 -12.42 -11.37 0.66
N GLY A 235 -13.67 -11.86 0.69
CA GLY A 235 -14.01 -13.18 1.22
C GLY A 235 -14.25 -13.23 2.73
N GLU A 236 -13.99 -12.14 3.45
CA GLU A 236 -14.08 -12.08 4.92
C GLU A 236 -15.18 -11.13 5.38
N TYR A 237 -15.12 -9.84 5.00
CA TYR A 237 -16.11 -8.83 5.37
C TYR A 237 -16.15 -7.64 4.41
N ASN A 238 -17.30 -6.96 4.39
CA ASN A 238 -17.53 -5.77 3.57
C ASN A 238 -17.05 -4.49 4.27
N THR A 239 -16.86 -3.43 3.48
CA THR A 239 -16.53 -2.09 3.97
C THR A 239 -17.63 -1.57 4.91
N ASP A 240 -17.21 -1.02 6.05
CA ASP A 240 -18.08 -0.21 6.91
C ASP A 240 -18.24 1.18 6.30
N THR A 241 -19.21 1.30 5.40
CA THR A 241 -19.46 2.53 4.63
C THR A 241 -19.86 3.71 5.52
N ALA A 242 -20.52 3.44 6.65
CA ALA A 242 -20.87 4.47 7.62
C ALA A 242 -19.61 5.05 8.27
N GLU A 243 -18.64 4.19 8.59
CA GLU A 243 -17.38 4.63 9.16
C GLU A 243 -16.51 5.39 8.17
N VAL A 244 -16.39 4.91 6.93
CA VAL A 244 -15.65 5.62 5.87
C VAL A 244 -16.31 6.99 5.61
N ALA A 245 -17.64 7.07 5.59
CA ALA A 245 -18.36 8.34 5.46
C ALA A 245 -18.14 9.28 6.65
N ARG A 246 -18.06 8.73 7.89
CA ARG A 246 -17.71 9.50 9.09
C ARG A 246 -16.33 10.12 8.96
N TYR A 247 -15.33 9.33 8.56
CA TYR A 247 -13.99 9.84 8.28
C TYR A 247 -14.01 10.94 7.22
N ALA A 248 -14.60 10.65 6.04
CA ALA A 248 -14.63 11.58 4.91
C ALA A 248 -15.30 12.92 5.25
N LYS A 249 -16.28 12.93 6.15
CA LYS A 249 -16.91 14.15 6.66
C LYS A 249 -15.99 14.91 7.62
N MET A 250 -15.43 14.23 8.63
CA MET A 250 -14.62 14.86 9.67
C MET A 250 -13.27 15.35 9.12
N ALA A 251 -12.66 14.60 8.21
CA ALA A 251 -11.37 14.91 7.61
C ALA A 251 -11.40 16.15 6.70
N ARG A 252 -12.55 16.81 6.48
CA ARG A 252 -12.63 18.03 5.66
C ARG A 252 -11.96 19.25 6.31
N SER A 253 -11.90 19.31 7.64
CA SER A 253 -11.15 20.34 8.37
C SER A 253 -10.01 19.72 9.18
N ALA A 254 -9.02 20.54 9.54
CA ALA A 254 -7.89 20.09 10.37
C ALA A 254 -8.37 19.68 11.78
N GLU A 255 -9.28 20.45 12.36
CA GLU A 255 -9.85 20.17 13.68
C GLU A 255 -10.70 18.89 13.66
N GLY A 256 -11.51 18.71 12.62
CA GLY A 256 -12.34 17.51 12.46
C GLY A 256 -11.49 16.27 12.23
N PHE A 257 -10.44 16.36 11.41
CA PHE A 257 -9.47 15.29 11.23
C PHE A 257 -8.81 14.91 12.56
N ALA A 258 -8.26 15.89 13.30
CA ALA A 258 -7.61 15.64 14.59
C ALA A 258 -8.57 15.00 15.60
N ALA A 259 -9.82 15.46 15.66
CA ALA A 259 -10.85 14.88 16.51
C ALA A 259 -11.18 13.43 16.12
N TYR A 260 -11.19 13.11 14.82
CA TYR A 260 -11.34 11.72 14.37
C TYR A 260 -10.14 10.88 14.83
N MET A 261 -8.90 11.35 14.61
CA MET A 261 -7.71 10.55 14.87
C MET A 261 -7.50 10.21 16.36
N GLN A 262 -7.92 11.06 17.29
CA GLN A 262 -7.82 10.83 18.76
C GLN A 262 -8.43 9.50 19.23
N GLY A 263 -9.47 9.01 18.54
CA GLY A 263 -10.17 7.78 18.89
C GLY A 263 -10.01 6.67 17.86
N PHE A 264 -9.12 6.80 16.86
CA PHE A 264 -9.06 5.84 15.76
C PHE A 264 -8.54 4.46 16.21
N ALA A 265 -7.45 4.41 16.97
CA ALA A 265 -6.88 3.15 17.45
C ALA A 265 -7.84 2.39 18.36
N GLN A 266 -8.52 3.08 19.29
CA GLN A 266 -9.46 2.47 20.24
C GLN A 266 -10.70 1.91 19.53
N ARG A 267 -11.02 2.37 18.32
CA ARG A 267 -12.15 1.83 17.55
C ARG A 267 -11.89 0.43 17.03
N PHE A 268 -10.63 -0.02 16.91
CA PHE A 268 -10.32 -1.42 16.63
C PHE A 268 -10.76 -2.35 17.76
N GLU A 269 -10.65 -1.92 19.02
CA GLU A 269 -11.11 -2.73 20.17
C GLU A 269 -12.62 -2.98 20.13
N ALA A 270 -13.39 -2.05 19.55
CA ALA A 270 -14.85 -2.18 19.44
C ALA A 270 -15.29 -3.14 18.32
N VAL A 271 -14.39 -3.47 17.40
CA VAL A 271 -14.67 -4.38 16.27
C VAL A 271 -13.86 -5.68 16.34
N ALA A 272 -12.89 -5.81 17.24
CA ALA A 272 -12.05 -7.01 17.41
C ALA A 272 -12.82 -8.25 17.91
#